data_AF-A0A7D7MFK5-F1
#
_entry.id   AF-A0A7D7MFK5-F1
#
_cell.length_a   1.000
_cell.length_b   1.000
_cell.length_c   1.000
_cell.angle_alpha   90.00
_cell.angle_beta   90.00
_cell.angle_gamma   90.00
#
_symmetry.space_group_name_H-M   'P 1'
#
loop_
_entity.id
_entity.type
_entity.pdbx_description
1 polymer ?
#
loop_
_entity_poly.entity_id
_entity_poly.type
_entity_poly.pdbx_seq_one_letter_code
_entity_poly.pdbx_strand_id
1 'polypeptide(L)'
;MATAREMNLVNKDLLVEELGLKQFGNSNVFYNEDFFVLSPSVQRYEKGFDVSEYNLSKYDPEKHQGFVIVRYMDTFLMAKLESFTDKMMPLELQLKKKNVKPHWKFTVVENPAYHLVNTQNKELRYRLQEPTRKQILAYFNKL
;
A
#
# COMPACT_ATOMS: atom_id res chain seq x y z
N MET A 1 -20.59 -10.46 -8.97
CA MET A 1 -19.68 -9.40 -8.51
C MET A 1 -18.95 -9.95 -7.30
N ALA A 2 -17.62 -9.81 -7.24
CA ALA A 2 -16.88 -10.23 -6.06
C ALA A 2 -17.26 -9.35 -4.87
N THR A 3 -17.46 -9.94 -3.71
CA THR A 3 -17.72 -9.20 -2.46
C THR A 3 -16.45 -8.47 -2.01
N ALA A 4 -16.58 -7.38 -1.23
CA ALA A 4 -15.43 -6.66 -0.67
C ALA A 4 -14.47 -7.57 0.12
N ARG A 5 -14.98 -8.69 0.66
CA ARG A 5 -14.20 -9.73 1.33
C ARG A 5 -13.34 -10.54 0.36
N GLU A 6 -13.87 -10.91 -0.80
CA GLU A 6 -13.14 -11.62 -1.86
C GLU A 6 -12.08 -10.73 -2.51
N MET A 7 -12.38 -9.45 -2.71
CA MET A 7 -11.43 -8.47 -3.24
C MET A 7 -10.21 -8.29 -2.33
N ASN A 8 -10.39 -8.42 -1.00
CA ASN A 8 -9.30 -8.35 -0.04
C ASN A 8 -8.37 -9.59 -0.05
N LEU A 9 -8.81 -10.72 -0.59
CA LEU A 9 -8.05 -11.97 -0.62
C LEU A 9 -7.12 -12.08 -1.84
N VAL A 10 -7.39 -11.32 -2.90
CA VAL A 10 -6.59 -11.37 -4.14
C VAL A 10 -5.12 -11.10 -3.83
N ASN A 11 -4.24 -12.03 -4.23
CA ASN A 11 -2.79 -11.88 -4.10
C ASN A 11 -2.28 -11.70 -2.66
N LYS A 12 -3.10 -12.06 -1.66
CA LYS A 12 -2.73 -11.99 -0.24
C LYS A 12 -1.80 -13.13 0.17
N ASP A 13 -1.89 -14.25 -0.53
CA ASP A 13 -1.05 -15.44 -0.36
C ASP A 13 0.45 -15.09 -0.44
N LEU A 14 0.85 -14.23 -1.38
CA LEU A 14 2.24 -13.76 -1.46
C LEU A 14 2.71 -13.14 -0.14
N LEU A 15 1.89 -12.29 0.47
CA LEU A 15 2.29 -11.57 1.69
C LEU A 15 2.36 -12.50 2.90
N VAL A 16 1.38 -13.38 3.06
CA VAL A 16 1.23 -14.17 4.29
C VAL A 16 2.00 -15.49 4.22
N GLU A 17 1.89 -16.21 3.10
CA GLU A 17 2.42 -17.57 2.98
C GLU A 17 3.87 -17.57 2.50
N GLU A 18 4.19 -16.74 1.51
CA GLU A 18 5.55 -16.73 0.94
C GLU A 18 6.49 -15.72 1.61
N LEU A 19 6.00 -14.52 1.94
CA LEU A 19 6.80 -13.51 2.65
C LEU A 19 6.71 -13.64 4.17
N GLY A 20 5.85 -14.52 4.69
CA GLY A 20 5.72 -14.77 6.13
C GLY A 20 5.22 -13.57 6.94
N LEU A 21 4.53 -12.61 6.30
CA LEU A 21 4.03 -11.41 6.96
C LEU A 21 2.74 -11.70 7.72
N LYS A 22 2.62 -11.14 8.91
CA LYS A 22 1.40 -11.17 9.72
C LYS A 22 0.55 -9.95 9.41
N GLN A 23 -0.74 -10.15 9.20
CA GLN A 23 -1.69 -9.05 9.01
C GLN A 23 -2.06 -8.44 10.38
N PHE A 24 -2.02 -7.11 10.47
CA PHE A 24 -2.50 -6.40 11.66
C PHE A 24 -4.04 -6.33 11.64
N GLY A 25 -4.69 -7.23 12.36
CA GLY A 25 -6.16 -7.33 12.40
C GLY A 25 -6.75 -7.48 10.99
N ASN A 26 -7.82 -6.74 10.69
CA ASN A 26 -8.44 -6.68 9.36
C ASN A 26 -7.97 -5.45 8.53
N SER A 27 -6.77 -4.94 8.80
CA SER A 27 -6.24 -3.75 8.13
C SER A 27 -5.43 -4.09 6.87
N ASN A 28 -5.02 -3.06 6.13
CA ASN A 28 -4.09 -3.20 5.01
C ASN A 28 -2.61 -3.22 5.45
N VAL A 29 -2.34 -3.43 6.74
CA VAL A 29 -0.98 -3.47 7.28
C VAL A 29 -0.54 -4.92 7.49
N PHE A 30 0.64 -5.24 6.97
CA PHE A 30 1.31 -6.52 7.08
C PHE A 30 2.72 -6.29 7.61
N TYR A 31 3.21 -7.16 8.49
CA TYR A 31 4.52 -6.96 9.10
C TYR A 31 5.15 -8.27 9.57
N ASN A 32 6.46 -8.27 9.70
CA ASN A 32 7.22 -9.24 10.47
C ASN A 32 8.30 -8.49 11.28
N GLU A 33 9.38 -9.17 11.67
CA GLU A 33 10.46 -8.53 12.45
C GLU A 33 11.24 -7.49 11.63
N ASP A 34 11.39 -7.70 10.32
CA ASP A 34 12.26 -6.88 9.46
C ASP A 34 11.49 -5.93 8.54
N PHE A 35 10.22 -6.20 8.28
CA PHE A 35 9.45 -5.55 7.24
C PHE A 35 8.12 -5.01 7.75
N PHE A 36 7.79 -3.83 7.26
CA PHE A 36 6.47 -3.23 7.39
C PHE A 36 5.91 -2.95 5.99
N VAL A 37 4.76 -3.53 5.68
CA VAL A 37 4.14 -3.46 4.36
C VAL A 37 2.72 -2.92 4.47
N LEU A 38 2.50 -1.76 3.87
CA LEU A 38 1.17 -1.26 3.60
C LEU A 38 0.69 -1.86 2.27
N SER A 39 -0.27 -2.78 2.32
CA SER A 39 -0.78 -3.49 1.15
C SER A 39 -2.29 -3.37 0.93
N PRO A 40 -2.77 -2.25 0.36
CA PRO A 40 -4.15 -2.12 -0.07
C PRO A 40 -4.42 -3.03 -1.27
N SER A 41 -5.61 -3.64 -1.31
CA SER A 41 -6.16 -4.27 -2.51
C SER A 41 -6.97 -3.25 -3.29
N VAL A 42 -6.71 -3.12 -4.59
CA VAL A 42 -7.36 -2.16 -5.47
C VAL A 42 -7.87 -2.90 -6.71
N GLN A 43 -9.15 -2.72 -7.02
CA GLN A 43 -9.84 -3.44 -8.08
C GLN A 43 -10.45 -2.46 -9.09
N ARG A 44 -10.90 -2.94 -10.25
CA ARG A 44 -11.19 -2.06 -11.42
C ARG A 44 -12.27 -1.02 -11.16
N TYR A 45 -13.25 -1.37 -10.34
CA TYR A 45 -14.39 -0.53 -10.00
C TYR A 45 -14.07 0.45 -8.85
N GLU A 46 -13.07 0.13 -8.03
CA GLU A 46 -12.61 0.94 -6.91
C GLU A 46 -11.11 1.18 -7.07
N LYS A 47 -10.74 2.14 -7.93
CA LYS A 47 -9.33 2.45 -8.23
C LYS A 47 -8.56 3.13 -7.09
N GLY A 48 -9.18 3.32 -5.93
CA GLY A 48 -8.61 4.11 -4.85
C GLY A 48 -8.54 3.36 -3.53
N PHE A 49 -7.65 3.84 -2.67
CA PHE A 49 -7.49 3.35 -1.31
C PHE A 49 -7.13 4.51 -0.39
N ASP A 50 -7.32 4.31 0.90
CA ASP A 50 -6.89 5.22 1.94
C ASP A 50 -5.69 4.69 2.71
N VAL A 51 -4.89 5.63 3.20
CA VAL A 51 -3.82 5.40 4.15
C VAL A 51 -4.13 6.23 5.38
N SER A 52 -4.47 5.57 6.48
CA SER A 52 -4.75 6.25 7.74
C SER A 52 -3.48 6.50 8.54
N GLU A 53 -3.47 7.61 9.28
CA GLU A 53 -2.40 7.92 10.25
C GLU A 53 -2.27 6.80 11.29
N TYR A 54 -3.39 6.19 11.70
CA TYR A 54 -3.39 5.04 12.59
C TYR A 54 -2.59 3.86 12.04
N ASN A 55 -2.78 3.50 10.77
CA ASN A 55 -2.03 2.42 10.14
C ASN A 55 -0.54 2.78 10.05
N LEU A 56 -0.21 4.02 9.68
CA LEU A 56 1.17 4.47 9.59
C LEU A 56 1.89 4.54 10.94
N SER A 57 1.18 4.86 12.03
CA SER A 57 1.76 4.87 13.39
C SER A 57 2.26 3.50 13.86
N LYS A 58 2.01 2.43 13.09
CA LYS A 58 2.53 1.09 13.35
C LYS A 58 3.89 0.85 12.71
N TYR A 59 4.31 1.73 11.80
CA TYR A 59 5.63 1.68 11.18
C TYR A 59 6.67 2.22 12.16
N ASP A 60 7.72 1.43 12.38
CA ASP A 60 8.91 1.81 13.14
C ASP A 60 10.12 1.73 12.18
N PRO A 61 10.61 2.86 11.65
CA PRO A 61 11.69 2.88 10.65
C PRO A 61 13.04 2.44 11.21
N GLU A 62 13.22 2.47 12.53
CA GLU A 62 14.46 1.99 13.17
C GLU A 62 14.51 0.45 13.19
N LYS A 63 13.35 -0.21 13.09
CA LYS A 63 13.25 -1.68 13.15
C LYS A 63 12.89 -2.31 11.82
N HIS A 64 12.07 -1.63 11.02
CA HIS A 64 11.49 -2.22 9.83
C HIS A 64 11.88 -1.46 8.58
N GLN A 65 12.10 -2.20 7.51
CA GLN A 65 12.08 -1.63 6.16
C GLN A 65 10.62 -1.47 5.71
N GLY A 66 10.24 -0.22 5.42
CA GLY A 66 8.89 0.12 4.98
C GLY A 66 8.66 -0.01 3.48
N PHE A 67 7.55 -0.66 3.10
CA PHE A 67 7.07 -0.73 1.71
C PHE A 67 5.58 -0.42 1.59
N VAL A 68 5.21 0.13 0.43
CA VAL A 68 3.85 0.08 -0.09
C VAL A 68 3.81 -0.97 -1.19
N ILE A 69 2.94 -1.97 -1.05
CA ILE A 69 2.68 -2.98 -2.08
C ILE A 69 1.19 -2.95 -2.40
N VAL A 70 0.80 -2.18 -3.42
CA VAL A 70 -0.58 -2.17 -3.89
C VAL A 70 -0.84 -3.46 -4.67
N ARG A 71 -1.81 -4.25 -4.20
CA ARG A 71 -2.33 -5.42 -4.92
C ARG A 71 -3.37 -4.92 -5.91
N TYR A 72 -2.92 -4.56 -7.12
CA TYR A 72 -3.76 -3.98 -8.17
C TYR A 72 -4.18 -5.06 -9.16
N MET A 73 -5.42 -5.53 -9.07
CA MET A 73 -5.89 -6.70 -9.82
C MET A 73 -4.99 -7.92 -9.56
N ASP A 74 -4.36 -8.45 -10.61
CA ASP A 74 -3.40 -9.54 -10.66
C ASP A 74 -1.95 -9.07 -10.55
N THR A 75 -1.70 -7.76 -10.51
CA THR A 75 -0.37 -7.16 -10.53
C THR A 75 0.00 -6.57 -9.18
N PHE A 76 1.29 -6.62 -8.83
CA PHE A 76 1.82 -5.95 -7.65
C PHE A 76 2.51 -4.65 -8.05
N LEU A 77 2.16 -3.57 -7.37
CA LEU A 77 2.80 -2.28 -7.56
C LEU A 77 3.52 -1.88 -6.27
N MET A 78 4.81 -1.59 -6.37
CA MET A 78 5.69 -1.47 -5.20
C MET A 78 6.41 -0.12 -5.13
N ALA A 79 6.58 0.37 -3.91
CA ALA A 79 7.43 1.52 -3.59
C ALA A 79 8.00 1.40 -2.17
N LYS A 80 9.13 2.09 -1.92
CA LYS A 80 9.61 2.35 -0.56
C LYS A 80 8.62 3.25 0.18
N LEU A 81 8.28 2.89 1.41
CA LEU A 81 7.24 3.58 2.19
C LEU A 81 7.66 5.02 2.48
N GLU A 82 8.87 5.24 2.97
CA GLU A 82 9.38 6.57 3.34
C GLU A 82 9.33 7.56 2.18
N SER A 83 9.92 7.18 1.03
CA SER A 83 9.89 8.02 -0.17
C SER A 83 8.47 8.31 -0.64
N PHE A 84 7.56 7.34 -0.50
CA PHE A 84 6.14 7.53 -0.82
C PHE A 84 5.47 8.50 0.17
N THR A 85 5.62 8.29 1.47
CA THR A 85 4.97 9.12 2.51
C THR A 85 5.46 10.55 2.43
N ASP A 86 6.77 10.77 2.32
CA ASP A 86 7.38 12.10 2.29
C ASP A 86 6.86 12.95 1.12
N LYS A 87 6.66 12.31 -0.04
CA LYS A 87 6.21 13.00 -1.24
C LYS A 87 4.69 13.15 -1.33
N MET A 88 3.94 12.14 -0.86
CA MET A 88 2.52 11.99 -1.20
C MET A 88 1.57 12.27 -0.04
N MET A 89 2.09 12.42 1.18
CA MET A 89 1.30 12.55 2.40
C MET A 89 1.57 13.86 3.18
N PRO A 90 1.65 15.03 2.52
CA PRO A 90 1.80 16.27 3.25
C PRO A 90 0.56 16.56 4.09
N LEU A 91 0.74 17.21 5.25
CA LEU A 91 -0.29 17.34 6.29
C LEU A 91 -1.50 18.17 5.84
N GLU A 92 -1.29 19.13 4.94
CA GLU A 92 -2.35 19.98 4.36
C GLU A 92 -3.29 19.20 3.43
N LEU A 93 -2.86 18.05 2.92
CA LEU A 93 -3.69 17.17 2.09
C LEU A 93 -4.35 16.04 2.89
N GLN A 94 -4.15 16.03 4.21
CA GLN A 94 -4.75 15.04 5.10
C GLN A 94 -6.26 15.32 5.27
N LEU A 95 -7.09 14.32 4.98
CA LEU A 95 -8.52 14.40 5.20
C LEU A 95 -8.84 14.21 6.68
N LYS A 96 -9.40 15.25 7.30
CA LYS A 96 -9.87 15.26 8.69
C LYS A 96 -11.38 15.41 8.72
N LYS A 97 -12.09 14.37 9.17
CA LYS A 97 -13.55 14.38 9.33
C LYS A 97 -13.92 13.88 10.71
N LYS A 98 -15.04 14.38 11.25
CA LYS A 98 -15.58 13.92 12.53
C LYS A 98 -15.84 12.41 12.44
N ASN A 99 -15.40 11.65 13.45
CA ASN A 99 -15.54 10.19 13.58
C ASN A 99 -14.78 9.33 12.55
N VAL A 100 -13.89 9.92 11.74
CA VAL A 100 -13.02 9.15 10.83
C VAL A 100 -11.57 9.45 11.21
N LYS A 101 -10.74 8.41 11.29
CA LYS A 101 -9.31 8.61 11.53
C LYS A 101 -8.71 9.47 10.41
N PRO A 102 -7.83 10.43 10.72
CA PRO A 102 -7.15 11.21 9.69
C PRO A 102 -6.46 10.29 8.68
N HIS A 103 -6.64 10.58 7.40
CA HIS A 103 -6.15 9.72 6.32
C HIS A 103 -5.86 10.51 5.05
N TRP A 104 -5.08 9.91 4.17
CA TRP A 104 -4.86 10.38 2.81
C TRP A 104 -5.50 9.37 1.87
N LYS A 105 -6.04 9.86 0.75
CA LYS A 105 -6.71 9.02 -0.24
C LYS A 105 -5.99 9.11 -1.57
N PHE A 106 -5.74 7.96 -2.15
CA PHE A 106 -4.99 7.78 -3.39
C PHE A 106 -5.83 7.09 -4.45
N THR A 107 -5.40 7.23 -5.69
CA THR A 107 -5.95 6.50 -6.84
C THR A 107 -4.80 5.96 -7.68
N VAL A 108 -4.93 4.71 -8.14
CA VAL A 108 -4.00 4.09 -9.09
C VAL A 108 -4.38 4.52 -10.51
N VAL A 109 -3.40 5.00 -11.26
CA VAL A 109 -3.54 5.42 -12.67
C VAL A 109 -2.50 4.71 -13.52
N GLU A 110 -2.89 4.28 -14.72
CA GLU A 110 -2.14 3.32 -15.55
C GLU A 110 -1.26 3.97 -16.64
N ASN A 111 -1.44 5.26 -16.96
CA ASN A 111 -0.96 5.83 -18.22
C ASN A 111 -0.01 7.04 -18.00
N PRO A 112 1.25 7.06 -18.51
CA PRO A 112 1.94 6.05 -19.34
C PRO A 112 2.60 4.90 -18.55
N ALA A 113 2.55 4.95 -17.22
CA ALA A 113 3.02 3.90 -16.31
C ALA A 113 2.19 3.96 -15.03
N TYR A 114 2.21 2.90 -14.22
CA TYR A 114 1.49 2.89 -12.95
C TYR A 114 2.00 3.95 -12.00
N HIS A 115 1.08 4.78 -11.51
CA HIS A 115 1.38 5.78 -10.50
C HIS A 115 0.21 5.98 -9.55
N LEU A 116 0.55 6.39 -8.33
CA LEU A 116 -0.41 6.88 -7.34
C LEU A 116 -0.63 8.36 -7.55
N VAL A 117 -1.89 8.78 -7.48
CA VAL A 117 -2.30 10.18 -7.47
C VAL A 117 -2.96 10.49 -6.14
N ASN A 118 -2.56 11.58 -5.50
CA ASN A 118 -3.26 12.06 -4.30
C ASN A 118 -4.61 12.68 -4.73
N THR A 119 -5.71 12.26 -4.10
CA THR A 119 -7.04 12.75 -4.48
C THR A 119 -7.31 14.21 -4.12
N GLN A 120 -6.57 14.78 -3.16
CA GLN A 120 -6.65 16.18 -2.76
C GLN A 120 -5.75 17.07 -3.63
N ASN A 121 -4.69 16.51 -4.23
CA ASN A 121 -3.83 17.20 -5.18
C ASN A 121 -3.41 16.26 -6.32
N LYS A 122 -4.03 16.41 -7.49
CA LYS A 122 -3.81 15.55 -8.66
C LYS A 122 -2.45 15.75 -9.35
N GLU A 123 -1.74 16.82 -9.02
CA GLU A 123 -0.38 17.08 -9.49
C GLU A 123 0.66 16.27 -8.70
N LEU A 124 0.33 15.85 -7.47
CA LEU A 124 1.16 14.91 -6.73
C LEU A 124 0.98 13.52 -7.31
N ARG A 125 2.02 13.07 -8.02
CA ARG A 125 2.11 11.75 -8.63
C ARG A 125 3.34 11.01 -8.13
N TYR A 126 3.16 9.72 -7.84
CA TYR A 126 4.22 8.83 -7.42
C TYR A 126 4.26 7.60 -8.30
N ARG A 127 5.34 7.45 -9.07
CA ARG A 127 5.52 6.28 -9.95
C ARG A 127 5.76 5.05 -9.10
N LEU A 128 5.07 3.96 -9.42
CA LEU A 128 5.26 2.66 -8.79
C LEU A 128 6.15 1.78 -9.67
N GLN A 129 6.86 0.86 -9.02
CA GLN A 129 7.51 -0.25 -9.71
C GLN A 129 6.49 -1.36 -9.93
N GLU A 130 6.67 -2.15 -10.98
CA GLU A 130 5.82 -3.29 -11.33
C GLU A 130 6.61 -4.60 -11.20
N PRO A 131 7.05 -4.98 -9.98
CA PRO A 131 7.82 -6.20 -9.81
C PRO A 131 6.94 -7.42 -10.00
N THR A 132 7.49 -8.42 -10.66
CA THR A 132 6.92 -9.78 -10.68
C THR A 132 6.98 -10.39 -9.27
N ARG A 133 6.12 -11.39 -9.01
CA ARG A 133 6.16 -12.19 -7.77
C ARG A 133 7.58 -12.65 -7.42
N LYS A 134 8.31 -13.18 -8.40
CA LYS A 134 9.71 -13.63 -8.25
C LYS A 134 10.66 -12.50 -7.84
N GLN A 135 10.48 -11.29 -8.38
CA GLN A 135 11.29 -10.13 -8.00
C GLN A 135 10.99 -9.67 -6.58
N ILE A 136 9.72 -9.71 -6.15
CA ILE A 136 9.34 -9.39 -4.76
C ILE A 136 10.00 -10.39 -3.81
N LEU A 137 9.83 -11.68 -4.04
CA LEU A 137 10.44 -12.72 -3.20
C LEU A 137 11.97 -12.58 -3.15
N ALA A 138 12.61 -12.37 -4.30
CA ALA A 138 14.05 -12.18 -4.36
C ALA A 138 14.51 -10.92 -3.61
N TYR A 139 13.67 -9.89 -3.52
CA TYR A 139 13.99 -8.68 -2.78
C TYR A 139 13.89 -8.91 -1.27
N PHE A 140 12.82 -9.56 -0.81
CA PHE A 140 12.58 -9.80 0.62
C PHE A 140 13.45 -10.93 1.21
N ASN A 141 13.89 -11.89 0.39
CA ASN A 141 14.74 -13.01 0.82
C ASN A 141 16.25 -12.75 0.69
N LYS A 142 16.67 -11.64 0.07
CA LYS A 142 18.11 -11.30 -0.13
C LYS A 142 18.68 -10.35 0.94
N LEU A 143 17.89 -10.03 1.96
CA LEU A 143 18.32 -9.30 3.14
C LEU A 143 18.50 -10.30 4.29
#